data_AF-A0AAN6UDQ8-F1
#
_entry.id   AF-A0AAN6UDQ8-F1
#
_cell.length_a   1.000
_cell.length_b   1.000
_cell.length_c   1.000
_cell.angle_alpha   90.00
_cell.angle_beta   90.00
_cell.angle_gamma   90.00
#
_symmetry.space_group_name_H-M   'P 1'
#
loop_
_entity.id
_entity.type
_entity.pdbx_description
1 polymer ?
#
loop_
_entity_poly.entity_id
_entity_poly.type
_entity_poly.pdbx_seq_one_letter_code
_entity_poly.pdbx_strand_id
1 'polypeptide(L)'
;MPRAPRLNWEQLRPQITSLYQSGATSQAITSYLLDETGVSITPTHLRRLLQSWGVPRQRPRAEVTPDLKERIEALFFQHALTDAEIVKALEQEGTNCTGQYRGSS
;
A
#
# COMPACT_ATOMS: atom_id res chain seq x y z
N MET A 1 33.35 9.38 -8.73
CA MET A 1 32.17 9.32 -7.84
C MET A 1 32.66 8.98 -6.43
N PRO A 2 32.54 9.87 -5.43
CA PRO A 2 32.98 9.57 -4.07
C PRO A 2 32.08 8.47 -3.49
N ARG A 3 32.70 7.48 -2.84
CA ARG A 3 32.00 6.42 -2.10
C ARG A 3 31.12 7.08 -1.04
N ALA A 4 29.82 6.87 -1.13
CA ALA A 4 28.86 7.36 -0.16
C ALA A 4 29.29 6.96 1.27
N PRO A 5 29.11 7.85 2.27
CA PRO A 5 29.41 7.54 3.66
C PRO A 5 28.68 6.27 4.07
N ARG A 6 29.24 5.52 5.01
CA ARG A 6 28.63 4.31 5.61
C ARG A 6 27.40 4.73 6.41
N LEU A 7 26.33 5.11 5.73
CA LEU A 7 25.05 5.38 6.34
C LEU A 7 24.53 4.06 6.91
N ASN A 8 24.33 4.01 8.22
CA ASN A 8 23.78 2.84 8.87
C ASN A 8 22.28 2.80 8.59
N TRP A 9 21.90 2.14 7.51
CA TRP A 9 20.50 1.93 7.12
C TRP A 9 19.67 1.28 8.25
N GLU A 10 20.31 0.53 9.15
CA GLU A 10 19.65 -0.03 10.34
C GLU A 10 19.12 1.04 11.30
N GLN A 11 19.77 2.20 11.41
CA GLN A 11 19.26 3.30 12.25
C GLN A 11 18.01 3.96 11.64
N LEU A 12 17.94 4.01 10.31
CA LEU A 12 16.82 4.59 9.57
C LEU A 12 15.69 3.58 9.30
N ARG A 13 15.95 2.29 9.53
CA ARG A 13 14.98 1.20 9.38
C ARG A 13 13.61 1.52 9.99
N PRO A 14 13.48 1.96 11.26
CA PRO A 14 12.17 2.25 11.84
C PRO A 14 11.44 3.39 11.11
N GLN A 15 12.14 4.48 10.75
CA GLN A 15 11.56 5.60 10.01
C GLN A 15 11.11 5.19 8.60
N ILE A 16 11.97 4.49 7.85
CA ILE A 16 11.66 4.05 6.49
C ILE A 16 10.50 3.05 6.50
N THR A 17 10.48 2.14 7.48
CA THR A 17 9.40 1.17 7.62
C THR A 17 8.09 1.86 7.98
N SER A 18 8.11 2.86 8.88
CA SER A 18 6.91 3.65 9.23
C SER A 18 6.35 4.42 8.03
N LEU A 19 7.21 5.08 7.25
CA LEU A 19 6.80 5.78 6.01
C LEU A 19 6.29 4.80 4.96
N TYR A 20 6.92 3.64 4.84
CA TYR A 20 6.45 2.59 3.95
C TYR A 20 5.18 1.89 4.46
N GLN A 21 4.83 1.98 5.74
CA GLN A 21 3.56 1.44 6.24
C GLN A 21 2.43 2.47 6.18
N SER A 22 2.74 3.77 6.20
CA SER A 22 1.75 4.84 6.08
C SER A 22 1.18 5.00 4.67
N GLY A 23 1.71 4.29 3.67
CA GLY A 23 1.28 4.40 2.29
C GLY A 23 2.11 5.37 1.45
N ALA A 24 3.21 5.90 1.99
CA ALA A 24 4.07 6.80 1.22
C ALA A 24 4.66 6.07 -0.01
N THR A 25 4.71 6.78 -1.13
CA THR A 25 5.30 6.24 -2.37
C THR A 25 6.81 6.14 -2.24
N SER A 26 7.41 5.21 -2.98
CA SER A 26 8.87 5.04 -3.03
C SER A 26 9.59 6.36 -3.29
N GLN A 27 9.05 7.20 -4.18
CA GLN A 27 9.62 8.50 -4.53
C GLN A 27 9.57 9.49 -3.36
N ALA A 28 8.45 9.55 -2.63
CA ALA A 28 8.34 10.40 -1.44
C ALA A 28 9.34 9.97 -0.35
N ILE A 29 9.51 8.66 -0.15
CA ILE A 29 10.48 8.11 0.82
C ILE A 29 11.91 8.45 0.41
N THR A 30 12.26 8.33 -0.88
CA THR A 30 13.61 8.67 -1.35
C THR A 30 13.91 10.16 -1.26
N SER A 31 12.93 11.03 -1.51
CA SER A 31 13.09 12.47 -1.35
C SER A 31 13.26 12.86 0.12
N TYR A 32 12.47 12.27 1.02
CA TYR A 32 12.59 12.49 2.46
C TYR A 32 13.96 12.05 2.99
N LEU A 33 14.45 10.89 2.56
CA LEU A 33 15.78 10.41 2.96
C LEU A 33 16.91 11.29 2.43
N LEU A 34 16.76 11.84 1.22
CA LEU A 34 17.71 12.79 0.67
C LEU A 34 17.75 14.09 1.49
N ASP A 35 16.59 14.58 1.95
CA ASP A 35 16.49 15.80 2.74
C ASP A 35 17.08 15.62 4.15
N GLU A 36 16.71 14.53 4.84
CA GLU A 36 17.15 14.27 6.22
C GLU A 36 18.62 13.85 6.32
N THR A 37 19.14 13.10 5.35
CA THR A 37 20.47 12.46 5.45
C THR A 37 21.47 12.95 4.42
N GLY A 38 21.02 13.72 3.42
CA GLY A 38 21.84 14.11 2.27
C GLY A 38 22.15 12.97 1.31
N VAL A 39 21.62 11.75 1.54
CA VAL A 39 21.91 10.57 0.73
C VAL A 39 20.75 10.25 -0.21
N SER A 40 21.01 10.35 -1.52
CA SER A 40 20.07 9.89 -2.54
C SER A 40 20.13 8.36 -2.66
N ILE A 41 18.99 7.70 -2.46
CA ILE A 41 18.83 6.29 -2.81
C ILE A 41 17.90 6.15 -4.01
N THR A 42 18.17 5.16 -4.85
CA THR A 42 17.25 4.82 -5.93
C THR A 42 16.06 4.01 -5.40
N PRO A 43 14.89 4.07 -6.06
CA PRO A 43 13.73 3.25 -5.68
C PRO A 43 14.03 1.75 -5.63
N THR A 44 14.91 1.29 -6.52
CA THR A 44 15.42 -0.09 -6.55
C THR A 44 16.21 -0.44 -5.29
N HIS A 45 17.03 0.50 -4.80
CA HIS A 45 17.80 0.31 -3.57
C HIS A 45 16.90 0.29 -2.34
N LEU A 46 15.93 1.20 -2.26
CA LEU A 46 14.89 1.20 -1.22
C LEU A 46 14.13 -0.13 -1.19
N ARG A 47 13.72 -0.64 -2.36
CA ARG A 47 13.04 -1.94 -2.46
C ARG A 47 13.91 -3.09 -1.94
N ARG A 48 15.21 -3.11 -2.27
CA ARG A 48 16.14 -4.14 -1.74
C ARG A 48 16.30 -4.05 -0.23
N LEU A 49 16.39 -2.84 0.31
CA LEU A 49 16.44 -2.62 1.77
C LEU A 49 15.18 -3.15 2.46
N LEU A 50 14.00 -2.76 1.98
CA LEU A 50 12.72 -3.23 2.51
C LEU A 50 12.61 -4.76 2.47
N GLN A 51 13.05 -5.38 1.36
CA GLN A 51 13.11 -6.84 1.25
C GLN A 51 14.09 -7.47 2.25
N SER A 52 15.29 -6.90 2.41
CA SER A 52 16.28 -7.40 3.39
C SER A 52 15.79 -7.28 4.84
N TRP A 53 14.93 -6.31 5.12
CA TRP A 53 14.33 -6.12 6.44
C TRP A 53 13.08 -6.95 6.69
N GLY A 54 12.66 -7.75 5.70
CA GLY A 54 11.43 -8.54 5.76
C GLY A 54 10.16 -7.69 5.77
N VAL A 55 10.22 -6.43 5.32
CA VAL A 55 9.03 -5.57 5.24
C VAL A 55 8.18 -6.07 4.07
N PRO A 56 6.95 -6.56 4.34
CA PRO A 56 6.08 -7.04 3.28
C PRO A 56 5.76 -5.89 2.32
N ARG A 57 5.61 -6.21 1.03
CA ARG A 57 5.16 -5.22 0.04
C ARG A 57 3.91 -4.52 0.56
N GLN A 58 3.88 -3.19 0.47
CA GLN A 58 2.64 -2.43 0.58
C GLN A 58 1.63 -3.09 -0.35
N ARG A 59 0.61 -3.73 0.23
CA ARG A 59 -0.60 -3.99 -0.51
C ARG A 59 -1.26 -2.62 -0.69
N PRO A 60 -1.78 -2.28 -1.88
CA PRO A 60 -2.65 -1.13 -1.98
C PRO A 60 -3.69 -1.30 -0.87
N ARG A 61 -3.70 -0.37 0.08
CA ARG A 61 -4.77 -0.33 1.07
C ARG A 61 -6.01 -0.15 0.23
N ALA A 62 -6.92 -1.13 0.25
CA ALA A 62 -8.23 -0.93 -0.34
C ALA A 62 -8.81 0.29 0.38
N GLU A 63 -8.80 1.43 -0.29
CA GLU A 63 -9.43 2.63 0.23
C GLU A 63 -10.92 2.33 0.20
N VAL A 64 -11.43 1.87 1.34
CA VAL A 64 -12.86 1.80 1.58
C VAL A 64 -13.31 3.25 1.71
N THR A 65 -13.64 3.86 0.58
CA THR A 65 -14.25 5.18 0.56
C THR A 65 -15.61 5.09 1.26
N PRO A 66 -16.05 6.15 1.95
CA PRO A 66 -17.39 6.17 2.57
C PRO A 66 -18.49 5.91 1.52
N ASP A 67 -18.27 6.36 0.29
CA ASP A 67 -19.14 6.12 -0.87
C ASP A 67 -19.28 4.62 -1.19
N LEU A 68 -18.15 3.88 -1.18
CA LEU A 68 -18.14 2.42 -1.36
C LEU A 68 -18.90 1.72 -0.24
N LYS A 69 -18.76 2.20 1.00
CA LYS A 69 -19.47 1.64 2.15
C LYS A 69 -20.98 1.87 2.05
N GLU A 70 -21.41 3.07 1.69
CA GLU A 70 -22.82 3.41 1.48
C GLU A 70 -23.42 2.55 0.36
N ARG A 71 -22.65 2.30 -0.70
CA ARG A 71 -23.09 1.43 -1.81
C ARG A 71 -23.23 -0.04 -1.40
N ILE A 72 -22.28 -0.57 -0.63
CA ILE A 72 -22.37 -1.93 -0.05
C ILE A 72 -23.60 -2.04 0.86
N GLU A 73 -23.83 -1.05 1.73
CA GLU A 73 -25.01 -1.02 2.61
C GLU A 73 -26.32 -0.96 1.79
N ALA A 74 -26.39 -0.14 0.74
CA ALA A 74 -27.55 -0.10 -0.14
C ALA A 74 -27.81 -1.46 -0.82
N LEU A 75 -26.79 -2.10 -1.38
CA LEU A 75 -26.92 -3.40 -2.05
C LEU A 75 -27.29 -4.53 -1.07
N PHE A 76 -26.77 -4.49 0.16
CA PHE A 76 -27.09 -5.47 1.19
C PHE A 76 -28.48 -5.26 1.79
N PHE A 77 -28.83 -4.03 2.21
CA PHE A 77 -30.09 -3.77 2.90
C PHE A 77 -31.30 -3.59 1.96
N GLN A 78 -31.10 -2.99 0.78
CA GLN A 78 -32.21 -2.73 -0.15
C GLN A 78 -32.46 -3.91 -1.09
N HIS A 79 -31.41 -4.65 -1.46
CA HIS A 79 -31.49 -5.73 -2.45
C HIS A 79 -31.22 -7.13 -1.86
N ALA A 80 -30.86 -7.23 -0.57
CA ALA A 80 -30.55 -8.51 0.11
C ALA A 80 -29.50 -9.36 -0.64
N LEU A 81 -28.59 -8.70 -1.35
CA LEU A 81 -27.57 -9.37 -2.15
C LEU A 81 -26.52 -10.02 -1.24
N THR A 82 -26.07 -11.21 -1.65
CA THR A 82 -24.93 -11.88 -1.01
C THR A 82 -23.62 -11.14 -1.32
N ASP A 83 -22.59 -11.32 -0.49
CA ASP A 83 -21.27 -10.68 -0.70
C ASP A 83 -20.73 -10.88 -2.13
N ALA A 84 -20.94 -12.06 -2.72
CA ALA A 84 -20.53 -12.35 -4.10
C ALA A 84 -21.31 -11.54 -5.15
N GLU A 85 -22.60 -11.31 -4.92
CA GLU A 85 -23.45 -10.51 -5.79
C GLU A 85 -23.17 -9.00 -5.63
N ILE A 86 -22.88 -8.56 -4.41
CA ILE A 86 -22.45 -7.18 -4.13
C ILE A 86 -21.16 -6.87 -4.88
N VAL A 87 -20.16 -7.75 -4.82
CA VAL A 87 -18.91 -7.59 -5.58
C VAL A 87 -19.18 -7.48 -7.08
N LYS A 88 -20.03 -8.36 -7.62
CA LYS A 88 -20.39 -8.36 -9.04
C LYS A 88 -21.13 -7.08 -9.46
N ALA A 89 -22.03 -6.57 -8.62
CA ALA A 89 -22.74 -5.31 -8.86
C ALA A 89 -21.78 -4.12 -8.85
N LEU A 90 -20.86 -4.07 -7.88
CA LEU A 90 -19.84 -3.03 -7.79
C LEU A 90 -18.86 -3.06 -8.98
N GLU A 91 -18.49 -4.24 -9.47
CA GLU A 91 -17.68 -4.41 -10.69
C GLU A 91 -18.41 -3.90 -11.94
N GLN A 92 -19.72 -4.13 -12.05
CA GLN A 92 -20.55 -3.60 -13.14
C GLN A 92 -20.70 -2.08 -13.09
N GLU A 93 -20.65 -1.48 -11.91
CA GLU A 93 -20.66 -0.03 -11.71
C GLU A 93 -19.30 0.64 -11.99
N GLY A 94 -18.28 -0.14 -12.36
CA GLY A 94 -16.94 0.35 -12.69
C GLY A 94 -16.00 0.45 -11.49
N THR A 95 -16.41 -0.07 -10.33
CA THR A 95 -15.56 -0.12 -9.14
C THR A 95 -14.75 -1.41 -9.13
N ASN A 96 -13.44 -1.32 -9.34
CA ASN A 96 -12.56 -2.47 -9.41
C ASN A 96 -12.30 -3.06 -8.01
N CYS A 97 -13.25 -3.85 -7.53
CA CYS A 97 -13.20 -4.55 -6.26
C CYS A 97 -12.38 -5.84 -6.41
N THR A 98 -11.08 -5.74 -6.70
CA THR A 98 -10.20 -6.92 -6.77
C THR A 98 -9.86 -7.44 -5.36
N GLY A 99 -10.89 -7.82 -4.61
CA GLY A 99 -10.78 -8.71 -3.47
C GLY A 99 -10.84 -10.14 -4.00
N GLN A 100 -9.72 -10.88 -3.96
CA GLN A 100 -9.74 -12.33 -4.17
C GLN A 100 -10.56 -12.98 -3.04
N TYR A 101 -11.88 -12.96 -3.16
CA TYR A 101 -12.77 -13.79 -2.35
C TYR A 101 -12.64 -15.20 -2.88
N ARG A 102 -11.67 -15.95 -2.34
CA ARG A 102 -11.58 -17.39 -2.53
C ARG A 102 -12.68 -18.02 -1.68
N GLY A 103 -13.91 -17.93 -2.19
CA GLY A 103 -15.06 -18.63 -1.64
C GLY A 103 -14.68 -20.09 -1.44
N SER A 104 -14.63 -20.48 -0.18
CA SER A 104 -14.45 -21.86 0.23
C SER A 104 -15.83 -22.36 0.63
N SER A 105 -16.27 -23.41 -0.07
CA SER A 105 -17.42 -24.29 0.18
C SER A 105 -18.79 -23.76 -0.21
#